data_AF-A0A3D2JRZ3-F1
#
_entry.id   AF-A0A3D2JRZ3-F1
#
_cell.length_a   1.000
_cell.length_b   1.000
_cell.length_c   1.000
_cell.angle_alpha   90.00
_cell.angle_beta   90.00
_cell.angle_gamma   90.00
#
_symmetry.space_group_name_H-M   'P 1'
#
loop_
_entity.id
_entity.type
_entity.pdbx_description
1 polymer ?
#
loop_
_entity_poly.entity_id
_entity_poly.type
_entity_poly.pdbx_seq_one_letter_code
_entity_poly.pdbx_strand_id
1 'polypeptide(L)'
;MLIRACLDAPWRQVSLLAIFCFASAVTLAAEVELTAATIEEVNTAIDAGELNSVELVELFLDRIDAYDKQGPAINAVLTLNPEALEQARALDEERARSGRRSPLHGIPVLLKDNMDTADLPTTAGSFLLQDSIPPDD
;
A
#
# COMPACT_ATOMS: atom_id res chain seq x y z
N MET A 1 24.50 68.58 -41.46
CA MET A 1 25.33 68.78 -40.25
C MET A 1 24.59 68.07 -39.10
N LEU A 2 24.71 66.73 -39.02
CA LEU A 2 25.44 65.98 -37.96
C LEU A 2 24.86 66.31 -36.56
N ILE A 3 24.11 65.46 -35.85
CA ILE A 3 24.44 64.14 -35.25
C ILE A 3 23.16 63.42 -34.76
N ARG A 4 23.26 62.10 -34.56
CA ARG A 4 22.27 61.06 -34.22
C ARG A 4 21.94 60.94 -32.72
N ALA A 5 20.71 60.55 -32.37
CA ALA A 5 20.32 59.86 -31.13
C ALA A 5 19.00 59.10 -31.40
N CYS A 6 19.03 57.79 -31.63
CA CYS A 6 18.69 56.72 -30.66
C CYS A 6 17.33 56.89 -29.97
N LEU A 7 16.38 56.02 -30.30
CA LEU A 7 15.87 54.96 -29.41
C LEU A 7 14.74 54.20 -30.12
N ASP A 8 15.03 52.96 -30.51
CA ASP A 8 14.05 52.00 -31.00
C ASP A 8 13.31 51.37 -29.81
N ALA A 9 11.97 51.45 -29.81
CA ALA A 9 11.12 50.64 -28.94
C ALA A 9 9.87 50.23 -29.74
N PRO A 10 9.65 48.91 -29.98
CA PRO A 10 8.44 48.48 -30.64
C PRO A 10 7.38 47.93 -29.65
N TRP A 11 6.28 48.67 -29.59
CA TRP A 11 4.87 48.25 -29.64
C TRP A 11 4.47 46.81 -29.24
N ARG A 12 3.43 46.77 -28.37
CA ARG A 12 2.12 46.08 -28.53
C ARG A 12 1.78 44.89 -27.61
N GLN A 13 0.54 45.00 -27.10
CA GLN A 13 -0.43 43.98 -26.65
C GLN A 13 -0.37 43.56 -25.17
N VAL A 14 -1.29 44.08 -24.34
CA VAL A 14 -2.62 43.51 -24.00
C VAL A 14 -2.46 42.17 -23.28
N SER A 15 -2.92 42.08 -22.03
CA SER A 15 -3.81 41.00 -21.58
C SER A 15 -4.22 41.16 -20.12
N LEU A 16 -5.51 40.95 -19.88
CA LEU A 16 -6.16 40.86 -18.58
C LEU A 16 -5.47 39.82 -17.70
N LEU A 17 -5.24 40.17 -16.44
CA LEU A 17 -4.88 39.23 -15.38
C LEU A 17 -6.07 38.29 -15.12
N ALA A 18 -6.10 37.16 -15.81
CA ALA A 18 -6.90 36.02 -15.40
C ALA A 18 -6.19 35.37 -14.20
N ILE A 19 -6.69 35.64 -13.00
CA ILE A 19 -6.33 34.90 -11.80
C ILE A 19 -6.91 33.49 -11.98
N PHE A 20 -6.07 32.55 -12.43
CA PHE A 20 -6.40 31.14 -12.46
C PHE A 20 -6.31 30.62 -11.02
N CYS A 21 -7.44 30.61 -10.32
CA CYS A 21 -7.54 29.98 -9.01
C CYS A 21 -7.49 28.47 -9.23
N PHE A 22 -6.30 27.88 -9.11
CA PHE A 22 -6.14 26.43 -9.03
C PHE A 22 -6.74 25.98 -7.69
N ALA A 23 -8.03 25.62 -7.69
CA ALA A 23 -8.61 24.86 -6.61
C ALA A 23 -8.01 23.44 -6.68
N SER A 24 -6.92 23.19 -5.96
CA SER A 24 -6.53 21.83 -5.64
C SER A 24 -7.65 21.24 -4.80
N ALA A 25 -8.42 20.31 -5.38
CA ALA A 25 -9.20 19.38 -4.59
C ALA A 25 -8.18 18.53 -3.83
N VAL A 26 -7.93 18.86 -2.57
CA VAL A 26 -7.33 17.93 -1.64
C VAL A 26 -8.38 16.85 -1.44
N THR A 27 -8.24 15.74 -2.15
CA THR A 27 -8.97 14.51 -1.83
C THR A 27 -8.51 14.11 -0.44
N LEU A 28 -9.36 14.31 0.56
CA LEU A 28 -9.16 13.72 1.87
C LEU A 28 -9.46 12.23 1.70
N ALA A 29 -8.43 11.46 1.34
CA ALA A 29 -8.52 10.00 1.38
C ALA A 29 -8.97 9.63 2.79
N ALA A 30 -9.95 8.73 2.90
CA ALA A 30 -10.28 8.19 4.21
C ALA A 30 -9.02 7.43 4.68
N GLU A 31 -8.32 7.98 5.68
CA GLU A 31 -7.25 7.22 6.31
C GLU A 31 -7.91 6.01 6.98
N VAL A 32 -7.72 4.83 6.38
CA VAL A 32 -8.14 3.58 7.01
C VAL A 32 -7.34 3.45 8.29
N GLU A 33 -8.00 3.64 9.43
CA GLU A 33 -7.38 3.41 10.73
C GLU A 33 -7.17 1.90 10.91
N LEU A 34 -6.01 1.41 10.47
CA LEU A 34 -5.67 -0.02 10.40
C LEU A 34 -5.93 -0.80 11.69
N THR A 35 -5.84 -0.15 12.86
CA THR A 35 -6.03 -0.79 14.16
C THR A 35 -7.49 -1.09 14.50
N ALA A 36 -8.44 -0.39 13.89
CA ALA A 36 -9.87 -0.50 14.16
C ALA A 36 -10.69 -0.90 12.93
N ALA A 37 -10.13 -0.78 11.73
CA ALA A 37 -10.81 -1.06 10.48
C ALA A 37 -11.29 -2.52 10.40
N THR A 38 -12.56 -2.66 10.05
CA THR A 38 -13.18 -3.94 9.71
C THR A 38 -12.83 -4.37 8.29
N ILE A 39 -12.98 -5.66 7.98
CA ILE A 39 -12.79 -6.19 6.62
C ILE A 39 -13.73 -5.49 5.61
N GLU A 40 -14.93 -5.10 6.02
CA GLU A 40 -15.88 -4.39 5.17
C GLU A 40 -15.42 -2.97 4.82
N GLU A 41 -14.88 -2.23 5.80
CA GLU A 41 -14.30 -0.90 5.59
C GLU A 41 -13.05 -0.96 4.71
N VAL A 42 -12.18 -1.94 4.93
CA VAL A 42 -11.01 -2.18 4.07
C VAL A 42 -11.45 -2.47 2.63
N ASN A 43 -12.42 -3.38 2.44
CA ASN A 43 -12.94 -3.67 1.10
C ASN A 43 -13.54 -2.42 0.45
N THR A 44 -14.25 -1.59 1.21
CA THR A 44 -14.84 -0.33 0.74
C THR A 44 -13.76 0.64 0.26
N ALA A 45 -12.67 0.79 1.03
CA ALA A 45 -11.53 1.62 0.63
C ALA A 45 -10.85 1.10 -0.65
N ILE A 46 -10.70 -0.22 -0.79
CA ILE A 46 -10.13 -0.82 -2.01
C ILE A 46 -11.08 -0.64 -3.20
N ASP A 47 -12.39 -0.82 -3.00
CA ASP A 47 -13.41 -0.60 -4.04
C ASP A 47 -13.45 0.88 -4.48
N ALA A 48 -13.16 1.81 -3.57
CA ALA A 48 -13.04 3.25 -3.85
C ALA A 48 -11.71 3.65 -4.50
N GLY A 49 -10.72 2.75 -4.56
CA GLY A 49 -9.38 3.03 -5.06
C GLY A 49 -8.52 3.90 -4.11
N GLU A 50 -8.92 3.99 -2.84
CA GLU A 50 -8.19 4.72 -1.78
C GLU A 50 -7.12 3.85 -1.12
N LEU A 51 -7.19 2.54 -1.34
CA LEU A 51 -6.27 1.54 -0.84
C LEU A 51 -6.16 0.40 -1.87
N ASN A 52 -5.06 -0.35 -1.88
CA ASN A 52 -4.97 -1.64 -2.55
C ASN A 52 -4.36 -2.72 -1.64
N SER A 53 -4.36 -3.98 -2.09
CA SER A 53 -3.85 -5.09 -1.29
C SER A 53 -2.34 -5.00 -1.03
N VAL A 54 -1.56 -4.52 -2.01
CA VAL A 54 -0.12 -4.28 -1.81
C VAL A 54 0.12 -3.25 -0.71
N GLU A 55 -0.54 -2.09 -0.79
CA GLU A 55 -0.45 -1.02 0.22
C GLU A 55 -0.87 -1.53 1.60
N LEU A 56 -1.95 -2.32 1.68
CA LEU A 56 -2.40 -2.91 2.93
C LEU A 56 -1.34 -3.86 3.54
N VAL A 57 -0.69 -4.68 2.72
CA VAL A 57 0.40 -5.56 3.19
C VAL A 57 1.61 -4.74 3.64
N GLU A 58 2.03 -3.73 2.89
CA GLU A 58 3.13 -2.82 3.27
C GLU A 58 2.85 -2.16 4.62
N LEU A 59 1.64 -1.65 4.83
CA LEU A 59 1.22 -1.05 6.09
C LEU A 59 1.31 -2.03 7.28
N PHE A 60 1.01 -3.31 7.09
CA PHE A 60 1.17 -4.32 8.15
C PHE A 60 2.64 -4.72 8.35
N LEU A 61 3.43 -4.84 7.28
CA LEU A 61 4.86 -5.12 7.38
C LEU A 61 5.60 -4.02 8.12
N ASP A 62 5.30 -2.75 7.84
CA ASP A 62 5.88 -1.60 8.54
C ASP A 62 5.56 -1.63 10.05
N ARG A 63 4.34 -2.03 10.42
CA ARG A 63 3.96 -2.20 11.82
C ARG A 63 4.68 -3.38 12.48
N ILE A 64 4.83 -4.49 11.77
CA ILE A 64 5.59 -5.65 12.28
C ILE A 64 7.05 -5.24 12.50
N ASP A 65 7.67 -4.52 11.58
CA ASP A 65 9.04 -4.04 11.73
C ASP A 65 9.19 -3.11 12.95
N ALA A 66 8.27 -2.15 13.10
CA ALA A 66 8.32 -1.18 14.19
C ALA A 66 8.08 -1.77 15.59
N TYR A 67 7.29 -2.85 15.70
CA TYR A 67 6.79 -3.34 17.00
C TYR A 67 7.18 -4.77 17.37
N ASP A 68 7.43 -5.66 16.40
CA ASP A 68 7.54 -7.10 16.68
C ASP A 68 8.93 -7.49 17.18
N LYS A 69 9.96 -7.20 16.39
CA LYS A 69 11.36 -7.46 16.76
C LYS A 69 12.07 -6.23 17.29
N GLN A 70 11.63 -5.05 16.84
CA GLN A 70 12.13 -3.75 17.27
C GLN A 70 11.14 -3.06 18.21
N GLY A 71 11.51 -1.88 18.71
CA GLY A 71 10.66 -1.09 19.60
C GLY A 71 10.29 -1.86 20.87
N PRO A 72 8.99 -2.11 21.15
CA PRO A 72 8.53 -2.88 22.32
C PRO A 72 8.88 -4.37 22.27
N ALA A 73 9.34 -4.90 21.13
CA ALA A 73 9.77 -6.30 20.98
C ALA A 73 8.69 -7.32 21.40
N ILE A 74 7.48 -7.18 20.84
CA ILE A 74 6.32 -8.03 21.17
C ILE A 74 6.58 -9.51 20.84
N ASN A 75 7.37 -9.76 19.79
CA ASN A 75 7.78 -11.09 19.34
C ASN A 75 6.60 -12.04 19.07
N ALA A 76 5.57 -11.53 18.37
CA ALA A 76 4.37 -12.25 17.96
C ALA A 76 4.52 -12.99 16.61
N VAL A 77 5.35 -12.50 15.68
CA VAL A 77 5.49 -13.08 14.34
C VAL A 77 6.76 -13.93 14.25
N LEU A 78 6.64 -15.23 13.97
CA LEU A 78 7.80 -16.12 13.84
C LEU A 78 8.46 -16.01 12.47
N THR A 79 7.65 -16.14 11.41
CA THR A 79 8.10 -16.18 10.02
C THR A 79 7.21 -15.27 9.17
N LEU A 80 7.82 -14.49 8.28
CA LEU A 80 7.11 -13.71 7.27
C LEU A 80 7.15 -14.45 5.93
N ASN A 81 6.05 -14.41 5.18
CA ASN A 81 6.04 -14.92 3.81
C ASN A 81 6.83 -13.96 2.90
N PRO A 82 7.96 -14.40 2.29
CA PRO A 82 8.74 -13.54 1.39
C PRO A 82 7.99 -13.15 0.12
N GLU A 83 6.95 -13.91 -0.26
CA GLU A 83 6.13 -13.69 -1.45
C GLU A 83 4.88 -12.84 -1.16
N ALA A 84 4.66 -12.38 0.08
CA ALA A 84 3.42 -11.69 0.48
C ALA A 84 3.05 -10.50 -0.43
N LEU A 85 4.03 -9.67 -0.81
CA LEU A 85 3.82 -8.52 -1.70
C LEU A 85 3.53 -8.94 -3.15
N GLU A 86 4.13 -10.04 -3.61
CA GLU A 86 3.88 -10.59 -4.95
C GLU A 86 2.46 -11.16 -5.04
N GLN A 87 2.06 -11.94 -4.03
CA GLN A 87 0.71 -12.50 -3.94
C GLN A 87 -0.35 -11.39 -3.83
N ALA A 88 -0.10 -10.33 -3.05
CA ALA A 88 -0.97 -9.17 -2.96
C ALA A 88 -1.15 -8.47 -4.33
N ARG A 89 -0.05 -8.27 -5.07
CA ARG A 89 -0.09 -7.68 -6.41
C ARG A 89 -0.90 -8.54 -7.39
N ALA A 90 -0.70 -9.85 -7.36
CA ALA A 90 -1.48 -10.76 -8.20
C ALA A 90 -2.98 -10.69 -7.89
N LEU A 91 -3.36 -10.54 -6.62
CA LEU A 91 -4.75 -10.39 -6.20
C LEU A 91 -5.33 -9.02 -6.60
N ASP A 92 -4.56 -7.94 -6.55
CA ASP A 92 -4.98 -6.63 -7.07
C ASP A 92 -5.25 -6.69 -8.58
N GLU A 93 -4.35 -7.30 -9.35
CA GLU A 93 -4.51 -7.49 -10.80
C GLU A 93 -5.75 -8.33 -11.15
N GLU A 94 -6.00 -9.39 -10.38
CA GLU A 94 -7.19 -10.21 -10.54
C GLU A 94 -8.45 -9.42 -10.20
N ARG A 95 -8.44 -8.67 -9.08
CA ARG A 95 -9.56 -7.84 -8.64
C ARG A 95 -9.97 -6.85 -9.72
N ALA A 96 -9.00 -6.22 -10.38
CA ALA A 96 -9.22 -5.31 -11.49
C ALA A 96 -9.83 -6.00 -12.73
N ARG A 97 -9.52 -7.29 -12.96
CA ARG A 97 -9.95 -8.04 -14.14
C ARG A 97 -11.31 -8.70 -13.99
N SER A 98 -11.55 -9.34 -12.85
CA SER A 98 -12.72 -10.20 -12.61
C SER A 98 -13.49 -9.87 -11.34
N GLY A 99 -13.07 -8.86 -10.59
CA GLY A 99 -13.62 -8.55 -9.27
C GLY A 99 -13.05 -9.47 -8.17
N ARG A 100 -13.49 -9.23 -6.94
CA ARG A 100 -13.07 -10.01 -5.77
C ARG A 100 -13.67 -11.42 -5.76
N ARG A 101 -12.87 -12.42 -5.36
CA ARG A 101 -13.33 -13.81 -5.16
C ARG A 101 -14.28 -13.96 -3.96
N SER A 102 -14.02 -13.20 -2.90
CA SER A 102 -14.72 -13.26 -1.61
C SER A 102 -14.46 -11.97 -0.80
N PRO A 103 -15.09 -11.80 0.38
CA PRO A 103 -14.73 -10.71 1.29
C PRO A 103 -13.27 -10.70 1.75
N LEU A 104 -12.54 -11.82 1.62
CA LEU A 104 -11.12 -11.96 2.01
C LEU A 104 -10.16 -11.78 0.83
N HIS A 105 -10.66 -11.44 -0.36
CA HIS A 105 -9.82 -11.25 -1.55
C HIS A 105 -8.81 -10.12 -1.32
N GLY A 106 -7.53 -10.46 -1.22
CA GLY A 106 -6.46 -9.48 -1.03
C GLY A 106 -6.34 -8.93 0.40
N ILE A 107 -6.98 -9.59 1.38
CA ILE A 107 -6.85 -9.25 2.80
C ILE A 107 -5.75 -10.13 3.42
N PRO A 108 -4.68 -9.56 3.99
CA PRO A 108 -3.62 -10.35 4.61
C PRO A 108 -4.11 -11.04 5.88
N VAL A 109 -3.61 -12.25 6.13
CA VAL A 109 -3.91 -13.05 7.31
C VAL A 109 -2.62 -13.57 7.94
N LEU A 110 -2.62 -13.72 9.26
CA LEU A 110 -1.57 -14.43 9.98
C LEU A 110 -2.09 -15.81 10.37
N LEU A 111 -1.25 -16.81 10.13
CA LEU A 111 -1.49 -18.17 10.57
C LEU A 111 -0.67 -18.45 11.83
N LYS A 112 -1.20 -19.29 12.70
CA LYS A 112 -0.43 -19.81 13.82
C LYS A 112 0.55 -20.84 13.28
N ASP A 113 1.78 -20.87 13.78
CA ASP A 113 2.89 -21.75 13.34
C ASP A 113 2.66 -23.27 13.58
N ASN A 114 1.42 -23.68 13.84
CA ASN A 114 0.98 -25.07 13.85
C ASN A 114 -0.08 -25.35 12.78
N MET A 115 -0.23 -24.45 11.82
CA MET A 115 -1.05 -24.57 10.63
C MET A 115 -0.11 -24.77 9.45
N ASP A 116 -0.37 -25.80 8.67
CA ASP A 116 0.48 -26.14 7.54
C ASP A 116 0.24 -25.20 6.35
N THR A 117 1.34 -24.94 5.65
CA THR A 117 1.38 -24.26 4.36
C THR A 117 2.53 -24.88 3.57
N ALA A 118 2.34 -25.22 2.31
CA ALA A 118 3.36 -25.87 1.50
C ALA A 118 4.55 -24.95 1.14
N ASP A 119 4.41 -23.64 1.33
CA ASP A 119 5.39 -22.61 0.98
C ASP A 119 6.25 -22.12 2.16
N LEU A 120 5.88 -22.45 3.41
CA LEU A 120 6.61 -22.03 4.62
C LEU A 120 6.81 -23.18 5.62
N PRO A 121 7.84 -23.12 6.49
CA PRO A 121 7.99 -24.08 7.58
C PRO A 121 6.87 -23.99 8.61
N THR A 122 6.40 -25.16 9.08
CA THR A 122 5.55 -25.30 10.27
C THR A 122 6.38 -25.82 11.43
N THR A 123 6.73 -24.97 12.39
CA THR A 123 7.66 -25.38 13.47
C THR A 123 6.94 -25.79 14.76
N ALA A 124 5.65 -25.47 14.89
CA ALA A 124 4.89 -25.55 16.14
C ALA A 124 5.61 -24.90 17.35
N GLY A 125 6.45 -23.89 17.09
CA GLY A 125 7.33 -23.25 18.06
C GLY A 125 8.48 -24.13 18.59
N SER A 126 8.81 -25.22 17.90
CA SER A 126 9.83 -26.20 18.31
C SER A 126 11.06 -26.12 17.42
N PHE A 127 12.24 -26.02 18.04
CA PHE A 127 13.52 -26.09 17.32
C PHE A 127 13.70 -27.41 16.56
N LEU A 128 13.08 -28.50 17.01
CA LEU A 128 13.14 -29.80 16.33
C LEU A 128 12.44 -29.80 14.96
N LEU A 129 11.57 -28.82 14.71
CA LEU A 129 10.76 -28.71 13.50
C LEU A 129 11.09 -27.44 12.70
N GLN A 130 12.20 -26.77 12.99
CA GLN A 130 12.56 -25.49 12.35
C GLN A 130 12.65 -25.57 10.80
N ASP A 131 12.96 -26.76 10.26
CA ASP A 131 13.13 -27.02 8.84
C ASP A 131 11.98 -27.91 8.28
N SER A 132 10.87 -28.03 9.01
CA SER A 132 9.73 -28.88 8.64
C SER A 132 8.85 -28.19 7.60
N ILE A 133 8.98 -28.58 6.33
CA ILE A 133 8.12 -28.12 5.23
C ILE A 133 7.00 -29.15 4.98
N PRO A 134 5.72 -28.77 5.19
CA PRO A 134 4.57 -29.61 4.86
C PRO A 134 4.45 -29.90 3.35
N PRO A 135 3.83 -31.03 2.94
CA PRO A 135 3.61 -31.34 1.53
C PRO A 135 2.41 -30.61 0.92
N ASP A 136 1.49 -30.11 1.74
CA ASP A 136 0.23 -29.43 1.40
C ASP A 136 -0.19 -28.45 2.53
N ASP A 137 -1.22 -27.65 2.26
CA ASP A 137 -1.86 -26.71 3.19
C ASP A 137 -2.99 -27.37 4.02
#